data_AF-A0A5E4C5R1-F1
#
_entry.id   AF-A0A5E4C5R1-F1
#
_cell.length_a   1.000
_cell.length_b   1.000
_cell.length_c   1.000
_cell.angle_alpha   90.00
_cell.angle_beta   90.00
_cell.angle_gamma   90.00
#
_symmetry.space_group_name_H-M   'P 1'
#
loop_
_entity.id
_entity.type
_entity.pdbx_description
1 polymer ?
#
loop_
_entity_poly.entity_id
_entity_poly.type
_entity_poly.pdbx_seq_one_letter_code
_entity_poly.pdbx_strand_id
1 'polypeptide(L)'
;EEAIPDGAVAEYRREKQKYEALRKQQAKKGTSREDQTLALLNQFKSKLTQAIAETPENDISETEVEDDEGWMSHVLQFEDKSRKVKDASMQDSDTFEIYDPRNPVNKRRREESKKLMREKKERR
;
A
#
# COMPACT_ATOMS: atom_id res chain seq x y z
N GLU A 1 -15.32 -7.99 49.31
CA GLU A 1 -14.76 -8.31 47.98
C GLU A 1 -15.90 -8.26 46.98
N GLU A 2 -15.89 -7.27 46.09
CA GLU A 2 -16.94 -7.06 45.09
C GLU A 2 -16.67 -8.01 43.91
N ALA A 3 -17.56 -8.97 43.67
CA ALA A 3 -17.44 -9.95 42.60
C ALA A 3 -17.60 -9.25 41.24
N ILE A 4 -16.48 -9.07 40.52
CA ILE A 4 -16.45 -8.59 39.14
C ILE A 4 -17.30 -9.56 38.28
N PRO A 5 -18.22 -9.06 37.44
CA PRO A 5 -19.38 -9.83 37.04
C PRO A 5 -19.01 -10.90 36.00
N ASP A 6 -19.51 -12.10 36.22
CA ASP A 6 -19.54 -13.24 35.29
C ASP A 6 -20.18 -12.92 33.91
N GLY A 7 -20.73 -11.71 33.76
CA GLY A 7 -21.41 -11.19 32.57
C GLY A 7 -20.51 -11.07 31.34
N ALA A 8 -19.31 -10.48 31.45
CA ALA A 8 -18.44 -10.26 30.28
C ALA A 8 -17.94 -11.59 29.65
N VAL A 9 -17.65 -12.58 30.51
CA VAL A 9 -17.24 -13.92 30.06
C VAL A 9 -18.43 -14.68 29.46
N ALA A 10 -19.63 -14.54 30.04
CA ALA A 10 -20.85 -15.12 29.49
C ALA A 10 -21.25 -14.51 28.14
N GLU A 11 -21.13 -13.18 27.98
CA GLU A 11 -21.35 -12.47 26.73
C GLU A 11 -20.38 -12.93 25.64
N TYR A 12 -19.08 -12.98 25.95
CA TYR A 12 -18.07 -13.50 25.05
C TYR A 12 -18.38 -14.93 24.58
N ARG A 13 -18.80 -15.82 25.48
CA ARG A 13 -19.18 -17.20 25.13
C ARG A 13 -20.41 -17.25 24.22
N ARG A 14 -21.42 -16.41 24.45
CA ARG A 14 -22.62 -16.31 23.61
C ARG A 14 -22.26 -15.80 22.21
N GLU A 15 -21.45 -14.75 22.11
CA GLU A 15 -20.99 -14.23 20.82
C GLU A 15 -20.15 -15.25 20.07
N LYS A 16 -19.20 -15.90 20.75
CA LYS A 16 -18.40 -16.97 20.15
C LYS A 16 -19.27 -18.07 19.56
N GLN A 17 -20.28 -18.55 20.30
CA GLN A 17 -21.22 -19.56 19.80
C GLN A 17 -22.01 -19.06 18.59
N LYS A 18 -22.49 -17.81 18.61
CA LYS A 18 -23.20 -17.17 17.49
C LYS A 18 -22.35 -17.15 16.21
N TYR A 19 -21.11 -16.67 16.31
CA TYR A 19 -20.22 -16.57 15.16
C TYR A 19 -19.70 -17.94 14.69
N GLU A 20 -19.50 -18.91 15.59
CA GLU A 20 -19.19 -20.29 15.20
C GLU A 20 -20.34 -20.94 14.41
N ALA A 21 -21.60 -20.69 14.78
CA ALA A 21 -22.76 -21.16 14.03
C ALA A 21 -22.83 -20.51 12.64
N LEU A 22 -22.67 -19.18 12.54
CA LEU A 22 -22.61 -18.46 11.27
C LEU A 22 -21.48 -18.96 10.37
N ARG A 23 -20.29 -19.18 10.93
CA ARG A 23 -19.13 -19.68 10.18
C ARG A 23 -19.34 -21.10 9.64
N LYS A 24 -20.19 -21.91 10.29
CA LYS A 24 -20.57 -23.23 9.78
C LYS A 24 -21.57 -23.15 8.63
N GLN A 25 -22.43 -22.14 8.61
CA GLN A 25 -23.41 -21.89 7.55
C GLN A 25 -22.78 -21.28 6.28
N GLN A 26 -21.67 -20.55 6.41
CA GLN A 26 -20.95 -20.02 5.25
C GLN A 26 -20.37 -21.16 4.40
N ALA A 27 -20.60 -21.10 3.08
CA ALA A 27 -20.12 -22.09 2.14
C ALA A 27 -18.59 -22.10 2.10
N LYS A 28 -18.00 -23.28 2.35
CA LYS A 28 -16.57 -23.40 2.64
C LYS A 28 -15.66 -23.49 1.41
N LYS A 29 -16.20 -23.51 0.17
CA LYS A 29 -15.48 -23.43 -1.13
C LYS A 29 -16.46 -23.60 -2.31
N GLY A 30 -16.02 -23.24 -3.53
CA GLY A 30 -16.73 -23.47 -4.79
C GLY A 30 -17.71 -22.36 -5.18
N THR A 31 -18.59 -22.63 -6.15
CA THR A 31 -19.54 -21.68 -6.78
C THR A 31 -20.39 -20.92 -5.75
N SER A 32 -20.84 -21.58 -4.68
CA SER A 32 -21.62 -20.91 -3.63
C SER A 32 -20.86 -19.77 -2.91
N ARG A 33 -19.51 -19.83 -2.86
CA ARG A 33 -18.69 -18.71 -2.35
C ARG A 33 -18.64 -17.56 -3.35
N GLU A 34 -18.54 -17.87 -4.65
CA GLU A 34 -18.56 -16.87 -5.71
C GLU A 34 -19.88 -16.09 -5.71
N ASP A 35 -21.02 -16.79 -5.66
CA ASP A 35 -22.34 -16.17 -5.58
C ASP A 35 -22.46 -15.23 -4.38
N GLN A 36 -21.95 -15.65 -3.22
CA GLN A 36 -21.91 -14.82 -2.02
C GLN A 36 -21.04 -13.57 -2.23
N THR A 37 -19.86 -13.72 -2.85
CA THR A 37 -18.98 -12.57 -3.14
C THR A 37 -19.57 -11.62 -4.16
N LEU A 38 -20.27 -12.13 -5.18
CA LEU A 38 -20.97 -11.34 -6.18
C LEU A 38 -22.15 -10.58 -5.55
N ALA A 39 -22.89 -11.20 -4.63
CA ALA A 39 -23.94 -10.53 -3.89
C ALA A 39 -23.38 -9.35 -3.07
N LEU A 40 -22.27 -9.53 -2.36
CA LEU A 40 -21.59 -8.45 -1.62
C LEU A 40 -21.05 -7.37 -2.56
N LEU A 41 -20.48 -7.76 -3.71
CA LEU A 41 -20.01 -6.83 -4.72
C LEU A 41 -21.15 -5.99 -5.30
N ASN A 42 -22.31 -6.59 -5.55
CA ASN A 42 -23.48 -5.86 -6.05
C ASN A 42 -23.99 -4.87 -5.01
N GLN A 43 -24.04 -5.24 -3.73
CA GLN A 43 -24.36 -4.30 -2.65
C GLN A 43 -23.38 -3.13 -2.58
N PHE A 44 -22.07 -3.41 -2.72
CA PHE A 44 -21.05 -2.36 -2.77
C PHE A 44 -21.27 -1.42 -3.97
N LYS A 45 -21.48 -1.98 -5.17
CA LYS A 45 -21.74 -1.19 -6.38
C LYS A 45 -22.96 -0.28 -6.23
N SER A 46 -24.06 -0.79 -5.68
CA SER A 46 -25.26 0.02 -5.44
C SER A 46 -25.00 1.18 -4.48
N LYS A 47 -24.29 0.93 -3.37
CA LYS A 47 -23.90 1.99 -2.42
C LYS A 47 -22.96 3.02 -3.04
N LEU A 48 -21.99 2.57 -3.84
CA LEU A 48 -21.05 3.43 -4.55
C LEU A 48 -21.79 4.35 -5.54
N THR A 49 -22.68 3.79 -6.38
CA THR A 49 -23.45 4.59 -7.34
C THR A 49 -24.38 5.58 -6.66
N GLN A 50 -24.93 5.22 -5.49
CA GLN A 50 -25.74 6.13 -4.70
C GLN A 50 -24.88 7.29 -4.16
N ALA A 51 -23.72 7.01 -3.58
CA ALA A 51 -22.80 8.03 -3.10
C ALA A 51 -22.33 8.99 -4.21
N ILE A 52 -22.07 8.46 -5.41
CA ILE A 52 -21.74 9.27 -6.59
C ILE A 52 -22.91 10.18 -6.99
N ALA A 53 -24.15 9.66 -7.00
CA ALA A 53 -25.33 10.43 -7.39
C ALA A 53 -25.72 11.53 -6.37
N GLU A 54 -25.45 11.28 -5.09
CA GLU A 54 -25.69 12.24 -4.00
C GLU A 54 -24.63 13.36 -3.95
N THR A 55 -23.44 13.14 -4.53
CA THR A 55 -22.36 14.14 -4.58
C THR A 55 -22.50 15.02 -5.83
N PRO A 56 -22.71 16.34 -5.69
CA PRO A 56 -22.81 17.23 -6.85
C PRO A 56 -21.46 17.37 -7.59
N GLU A 57 -21.49 17.35 -8.93
CA GLU A 57 -20.27 17.38 -9.79
C GLU A 57 -19.35 18.61 -9.59
N ASN A 58 -19.84 19.68 -8.95
CA ASN A 58 -19.09 20.92 -8.74
C ASN A 58 -18.34 21.00 -7.39
N ASP A 59 -18.52 20.05 -6.47
CA ASP A 59 -17.85 20.04 -5.16
C ASP A 59 -16.53 19.26 -5.16
N ILE A 60 -15.96 18.97 -6.33
CA ILE A 60 -14.59 18.43 -6.46
C ILE A 60 -13.55 19.55 -6.22
N SER A 61 -13.95 20.70 -5.69
CA SER A 61 -13.01 21.67 -5.15
C SER A 61 -12.24 21.01 -4.02
N GLU A 62 -10.91 21.12 -4.05
CA GLU A 62 -9.97 20.75 -3.01
C GLU A 62 -10.52 21.10 -1.63
N THR A 63 -11.30 20.19 -1.05
CA THR A 63 -11.74 20.31 0.33
C THR A 63 -10.51 19.91 1.12
N GLU A 64 -9.70 20.91 1.46
CA GLU A 64 -8.63 20.81 2.46
C GLU A 64 -9.28 20.49 3.81
N VAL A 65 -9.77 19.28 4.00
CA VAL A 65 -10.25 18.83 5.30
C VAL A 65 -10.02 17.33 5.45
N GLU A 66 -9.32 17.00 6.52
CA GLU A 66 -8.91 15.68 7.02
C GLU A 66 -10.09 14.77 7.43
N ASP A 67 -11.21 14.79 6.71
CA ASP A 67 -12.34 13.90 6.95
C ASP A 67 -12.30 12.72 5.96
N ASP A 68 -12.30 11.49 6.51
CA ASP A 68 -12.23 10.22 5.78
C ASP A 68 -13.52 9.93 4.97
N GLU A 69 -14.47 10.87 4.89
CA GLU A 69 -15.84 10.65 4.42
C GLU A 69 -16.07 10.84 2.90
N GLY A 70 -15.08 11.28 2.11
CA GLY A 70 -15.25 11.61 0.68
C GLY A 70 -14.76 10.57 -0.34
N TRP A 71 -14.12 9.48 0.08
CA TRP A 71 -13.38 8.60 -0.84
C TRP A 71 -14.25 7.82 -1.83
N MET A 72 -15.54 7.62 -1.53
CA MET A 72 -16.44 6.85 -2.40
C MET A 72 -16.86 7.62 -3.67
N SER A 73 -16.91 8.95 -3.63
CA SER A 73 -17.25 9.79 -4.78
C SER A 73 -16.02 10.41 -5.45
N HIS A 74 -14.87 10.44 -4.76
CA HIS A 74 -13.63 11.02 -5.28
C HIS A 74 -13.04 10.23 -6.45
N VAL A 75 -12.49 10.95 -7.44
CA VAL A 75 -11.79 10.38 -8.60
C VAL A 75 -10.30 10.66 -8.46
N LEU A 76 -9.47 9.61 -8.53
CA LEU A 76 -8.00 9.77 -8.50
C LEU A 76 -7.52 10.55 -9.72
N GLN A 77 -7.01 11.75 -9.48
CA GLN A 77 -6.39 12.60 -10.49
C GLN A 77 -4.94 12.86 -10.09
N PHE A 78 -4.02 12.54 -10.99
CA PHE A 78 -2.60 12.85 -10.82
C PHE A 78 -2.20 13.86 -11.88
N GLU A 79 -1.48 14.90 -11.46
CA GLU A 79 -0.69 15.69 -12.40
C GLU A 79 0.37 14.78 -13.03
N ASP A 80 0.61 14.92 -14.33
CA ASP A 80 1.62 14.15 -15.05
C ASP A 80 3.03 14.55 -14.60
N LYS A 81 3.45 14.02 -13.45
CA LYS A 81 4.79 14.17 -12.90
C LYS A 81 5.66 13.16 -13.62
N SER A 82 6.11 13.51 -14.83
CA SER A 82 7.16 12.80 -15.59
C SER A 82 8.52 12.69 -14.86
N ARG A 83 8.59 13.11 -13.59
CA ARG A 83 9.71 12.87 -12.71
C ARG A 83 9.87 11.36 -12.57
N LYS A 84 10.96 10.84 -13.13
CA LYS A 84 11.42 9.47 -12.88
C LYS A 84 11.56 9.31 -11.36
N VAL A 85 10.58 8.66 -10.74
CA VAL A 85 10.68 8.24 -9.35
C VAL A 85 11.93 7.39 -9.26
N LYS A 86 12.81 7.71 -8.30
CA LYS A 86 14.02 6.93 -8.08
C LYS A 86 13.55 5.56 -7.61
N ASP A 87 13.75 4.55 -8.46
CA ASP A 87 13.48 3.17 -8.10
C ASP A 87 14.36 2.84 -6.88
N ALA A 88 13.73 2.33 -5.81
CA ALA A 88 14.41 1.97 -4.58
C ALA A 88 15.50 0.90 -4.80
N SER A 89 15.45 0.17 -5.91
CA SER A 89 16.45 -0.82 -6.30
C SER A 89 17.63 -0.23 -7.11
N MET A 90 17.49 1.01 -7.62
CA MET A 90 18.57 1.65 -8.39
C MET A 90 19.57 2.34 -7.46
N GLN A 91 20.85 2.05 -7.68
CA GLN A 91 21.93 2.72 -6.96
C GLN A 91 22.06 4.17 -7.45
N ASP A 92 21.83 5.12 -6.53
CA ASP A 92 21.91 6.56 -6.76
C ASP A 92 23.24 7.16 -6.25
N SER A 93 23.44 8.47 -6.45
CA SER A 93 24.63 9.25 -6.04
C SER A 93 25.01 9.06 -4.57
N ASP A 94 24.02 8.81 -3.72
CA ASP A 94 24.17 8.74 -2.27
C ASP A 94 24.19 7.30 -1.74
N THR A 95 24.22 6.29 -2.64
CA THR A 95 24.29 4.87 -2.27
C THR A 95 25.52 4.54 -1.43
N PHE A 96 26.61 5.29 -1.62
CA PHE A 96 27.88 5.07 -0.96
C PHE A 96 28.41 6.39 -0.42
N GLU A 97 28.83 6.41 0.85
CA GLU A 97 29.46 7.57 1.47
C GLU A 97 30.69 8.02 0.66
N ILE A 98 31.06 9.30 0.75
CA ILE A 98 32.18 9.88 -0.01
C ILE A 98 33.53 9.18 0.24
N TYR A 99 33.67 8.52 1.39
CA TYR A 99 34.85 7.76 1.76
C TYR A 99 34.76 6.26 1.41
N ASP A 100 33.60 5.77 0.98
CA ASP A 100 33.45 4.36 0.57
C ASP A 100 34.22 4.15 -0.74
N PRO A 101 35.08 3.11 -0.84
CA PRO A 101 35.77 2.80 -2.08
C PRO A 101 34.83 2.56 -3.28
N ARG A 102 33.61 2.07 -3.05
CA ARG A 102 32.58 1.84 -4.08
C ARG A 102 31.90 3.11 -4.56
N ASN A 103 32.14 4.25 -3.90
CA ASN A 103 31.66 5.54 -4.39
C ASN A 103 32.14 5.77 -5.84
N PRO A 104 31.26 6.21 -6.76
CA PRO A 104 31.60 6.47 -8.15
C PRO A 104 32.85 7.35 -8.35
N VAL A 105 33.06 8.32 -7.47
CA VAL A 105 34.22 9.22 -7.50
C VAL A 105 35.51 8.44 -7.21
N ASN A 106 35.51 7.62 -6.16
CA ASN A 106 36.66 6.80 -5.78
C ASN A 106 36.92 5.68 -6.80
N LYS A 107 35.87 5.13 -7.42
CA LYS A 107 35.98 4.17 -8.52
C LYS A 107 36.69 4.77 -9.73
N ARG A 108 36.28 5.98 -10.17
CA ARG A 108 36.90 6.67 -11.32
C ARG A 108 38.40 6.90 -11.10
N ARG A 109 38.77 7.46 -9.95
CA ARG A 109 40.19 7.71 -9.60
C ARG A 109 41.03 6.42 -9.59
N ARG A 110 40.47 5.31 -9.09
CA ARG A 110 41.16 4.01 -9.06
C ARG A 110 41.37 3.44 -10.46
N GLU A 111 40.34 3.47 -11.32
CA GLU A 111 40.44 2.94 -12.68
C GLU A 111 41.39 3.77 -13.56
N GLU A 112 41.39 5.10 -13.43
CA GLU A 112 42.34 5.98 -14.12
C GLU A 112 43.79 5.70 -13.70
N SER A 113 44.05 5.53 -12.40
CA SER A 113 45.39 5.17 -11.90
C SER A 113 45.85 3.79 -12.42
N LYS A 114 44.95 2.79 -12.43
CA LYS A 114 45.23 1.48 -13.02
C LYS A 114 45.53 1.58 -14.52
N LYS A 115 44.76 2.38 -15.26
CA LYS A 115 44.96 2.60 -16.69
C LYS A 115 46.33 3.22 -16.95
N LEU A 116 46.68 4.28 -16.22
CA LEU A 116 47.97 4.96 -16.34
C LEU A 116 49.15 4.01 -16.01
N MET A 117 48.99 3.15 -15.01
CA MET A 117 49.99 2.14 -14.66
C MET A 117 50.14 1.05 -15.72
N ARG A 118 49.04 0.62 -16.36
CA ARG A 118 49.08 -0.33 -17.49
C ARG A 118 49.79 0.27 -18.70
N GLU A 119 49.42 1.49 -19.11
CA GLU A 119 50.06 2.20 -20.22
C GLU A 119 51.56 2.39 -20.00
N LYS A 120 51.97 2.70 -18.77
CA LYS A 120 53.40 2.83 -18.41
C LYS A 120 54.14 1.48 -18.47
N LYS A 121 53.46 0.37 -18.17
CA LYS A 121 54.02 -0.99 -18.27
C LYS A 121 54.16 -1.43 -19.72
N GLU A 122 53.20 -1.11 -20.57
CA GLU A 122 53.23 -1.46 -22.01
C GLU A 122 54.29 -0.66 -22.80
N ARG A 123 54.67 0.52 -22.31
CA ARG A 123 55.73 1.35 -22.91
C ARG A 123 57.17 0.97 -22.48
N ARG A 124 57.32 -0.02 -21.60
CA ARG A 124 58.63 -0.53 -21.15
C ARG A 124 58.91 -1.89 -21.79
#